data_AF-A0A9P3CHH3-F1
#
_entry.id   AF-A0A9P3CHH3-F1
#
_cell.length_a   1.000
_cell.length_b   1.000
_cell.length_c   1.000
_cell.angle_alpha   90.00
_cell.angle_beta   90.00
_cell.angle_gamma   90.00
#
_symmetry.space_group_name_H-M   'P 1'
#
loop_
_entity.id
_entity.type
_entity.pdbx_description
1 polymer ?
#
loop_
_entity_poly.entity_id
_entity_poly.type
_entity_poly.pdbx_seq_one_letter_code
_entity_poly.pdbx_strand_id
1 'polypeptide(L)'
;MTDSAERMNLAPLSRPPSYSAIDTSPHTVIDSPPSFELHHPAATASIQVLQNDTVLFYAASYNLKDVSDIILYAGYDSKGPQLAQLQLIPFTKDLRFYIGGLKHPVGDDWDLVRCAESGNKIFHRSPIHRFESYSLGPNGQRVKEKLHWQKTHDRKLGASKLSRSDYKLVDEITEEVVAVYVDCSMRLGTQKGTIRYVKKLGEMAEMAALMALLGLLERSRRHSQAIPTSYVR
;
A
#
# COMPACT_ATOMS: atom_id res chain seq x y z
N MET A 1 -40.71 -29.37 35.59
CA MET A 1 -39.47 -29.79 34.90
C MET A 1 -39.66 -29.41 33.44
N THR A 2 -39.44 -28.13 33.08
CA THR A 2 -38.18 -27.59 32.51
C THR A 2 -37.87 -28.34 31.20
N ASP A 3 -37.87 -27.73 30.02
CA ASP A 3 -37.15 -26.49 29.72
C ASP A 3 -37.67 -25.86 28.41
N SER A 4 -37.75 -24.53 28.40
CA SER A 4 -38.10 -23.70 27.26
C SER A 4 -36.81 -23.28 26.55
N ALA A 5 -36.50 -23.86 25.39
CA ALA A 5 -35.37 -23.43 24.59
C ALA A 5 -35.77 -22.28 23.65
N GLU A 6 -35.48 -21.08 24.14
CA GLU A 6 -35.50 -19.79 23.47
C GLU A 6 -34.67 -19.82 22.18
N ARG A 7 -35.33 -19.76 21.01
CA ARG A 7 -34.65 -19.57 19.72
C ARG A 7 -34.20 -18.11 19.63
N MET A 8 -32.94 -17.85 19.95
CA MET A 8 -32.29 -16.57 19.66
C MET A 8 -32.28 -16.33 18.14
N ASN A 9 -33.07 -15.35 17.70
CA ASN A 9 -32.96 -14.73 16.39
C ASN A 9 -31.60 -14.01 16.29
N LEU A 10 -30.59 -14.69 15.74
CA LEU A 10 -29.36 -14.03 15.32
C LEU A 10 -29.68 -13.14 14.12
N ALA A 11 -29.45 -11.83 14.27
CA ALA A 11 -29.54 -10.88 13.18
C ALA A 11 -28.65 -11.34 12.01
N PRO A 12 -29.10 -11.25 10.75
CA PRO A 12 -28.27 -11.61 9.61
C PRO A 12 -27.03 -10.71 9.60
N LEU A 13 -25.86 -11.34 9.63
CA LEU A 13 -24.56 -10.68 9.46
C LEU A 13 -24.63 -9.81 8.20
N SER A 14 -24.52 -8.50 8.38
CA SER A 14 -24.46 -7.52 7.31
C SER A 14 -23.39 -7.92 6.31
N ARG A 15 -23.79 -8.11 5.05
CA ARG A 15 -22.87 -8.34 3.93
C ARG A 15 -21.77 -7.28 3.94
N PRO A 16 -20.51 -7.63 3.65
CA PRO A 16 -19.52 -6.61 3.32
C PRO A 16 -20.02 -5.80 2.11
N PRO A 17 -19.71 -4.50 2.04
CA PRO A 17 -20.18 -3.64 0.96
C PRO A 17 -19.75 -4.25 -0.38
N SER A 18 -20.73 -4.62 -1.20
CA SER A 18 -20.48 -4.84 -2.62
C SER A 18 -19.98 -3.54 -3.22
N TYR A 19 -18.97 -3.63 -4.09
CA TYR A 19 -18.31 -2.52 -4.79
C TYR A 19 -19.23 -1.70 -5.74
N SER A 20 -20.56 -1.85 -5.61
CA SER A 20 -21.57 -1.25 -6.47
C SER A 20 -22.59 -0.39 -5.70
N ALA A 21 -22.37 -0.14 -4.41
CA ALA A 21 -23.22 0.73 -3.60
C ALA A 21 -22.37 1.78 -2.88
N ILE A 22 -21.82 2.74 -3.63
CA ILE A 22 -21.60 4.07 -3.07
C ILE A 22 -23.01 4.66 -2.97
N ASP A 23 -23.58 4.52 -1.79
CA ASP A 23 -24.86 5.09 -1.43
C ASP A 23 -24.83 6.59 -1.71
N THR A 24 -25.85 7.06 -2.42
CA THR A 24 -26.03 8.45 -2.84
C THR A 24 -26.59 9.23 -1.65
N SER A 25 -25.82 9.31 -0.56
CA SER A 25 -26.13 10.20 0.55
C SER A 25 -25.33 11.49 0.37
N PRO A 26 -25.95 12.69 0.44
CA PRO A 26 -25.27 13.97 0.28
C PRO A 26 -24.50 14.29 1.57
N HIS A 27 -23.49 13.48 1.87
CA HIS A 27 -22.50 13.80 2.89
C HIS A 27 -21.40 14.61 2.20
N THR A 28 -21.30 15.87 2.62
CA THR A 28 -20.18 16.79 2.40
C THR A 28 -18.90 16.04 2.07
N VAL A 29 -18.52 16.05 0.79
CA VAL A 29 -17.21 15.57 0.33
C VAL A 29 -16.19 16.44 1.03
N ILE A 30 -15.59 15.92 2.09
CA ILE A 30 -14.42 16.55 2.69
C ILE A 30 -13.33 16.39 1.63
N ASP A 31 -13.08 17.46 0.88
CA ASP A 31 -12.16 17.53 -0.27
C ASP A 31 -10.68 17.42 0.14
N SER A 32 -10.42 16.90 1.35
CA SER A 32 -9.08 16.60 1.81
C SER A 32 -8.60 15.31 1.14
N PRO A 33 -7.41 15.31 0.55
CA PRO A 33 -6.85 14.11 -0.05
C PRO A 33 -6.71 12.98 0.98
N PRO A 34 -6.86 11.72 0.55
CA PRO A 34 -7.00 10.59 1.47
C PRO A 34 -5.73 10.36 2.30
N SER A 35 -5.94 9.84 3.52
CA SER A 35 -4.88 9.39 4.41
C SER A 35 -5.21 7.98 4.88
N PHE A 36 -4.23 7.09 4.83
CA PHE A 36 -4.37 5.71 5.26
C PHE A 36 -3.30 5.35 6.30
N GLU A 37 -3.72 4.59 7.30
CA GLU A 37 -2.82 4.05 8.32
C GLU A 37 -2.48 2.60 8.00
N LEU A 38 -1.21 2.24 8.12
CA LEU A 38 -0.73 0.89 7.95
C LEU A 38 -0.48 0.29 9.33
N HIS A 39 -1.14 -0.82 9.65
CA HIS A 39 -1.04 -1.51 10.93
C HIS A 39 -0.61 -2.97 10.74
N HIS A 40 0.23 -3.49 11.62
CA HIS A 40 0.47 -4.93 11.72
C HIS A 40 -0.55 -5.53 12.67
N PRO A 41 -1.47 -6.40 12.20
CA PRO A 41 -2.25 -7.21 13.12
C PRO A 41 -1.28 -8.14 13.87
N ALA A 42 -1.46 -8.24 15.20
CA ALA A 42 -0.58 -9.01 16.05
C ALA A 42 -0.41 -10.46 15.53
N ALA A 43 0.84 -10.93 15.50
CA ALA A 43 1.28 -12.28 15.15
C ALA A 43 1.35 -12.69 13.65
N THR A 44 1.16 -11.79 12.68
CA THR A 44 1.36 -12.13 11.25
C THR A 44 2.25 -11.12 10.52
N ALA A 45 2.89 -11.55 9.43
CA ALA A 45 3.67 -10.66 8.54
C ALA A 45 2.77 -9.80 7.63
N SER A 46 1.48 -9.67 7.95
CA SER A 46 0.50 -8.94 7.14
C SER A 46 0.39 -7.46 7.55
N ILE A 47 -0.23 -6.66 6.70
CA ILE A 47 -0.53 -5.26 6.96
C ILE A 47 -2.02 -5.01 6.72
N GLN A 48 -2.69 -4.39 7.68
CA GLN A 48 -4.02 -3.81 7.50
C GLN A 48 -3.87 -2.34 7.10
N VAL A 49 -4.66 -1.92 6.11
CA VAL A 49 -4.75 -0.53 5.65
C VAL A 49 -6.06 0.05 6.12
N LEU A 50 -5.99 1.06 6.97
CA LEU A 50 -7.13 1.67 7.63
C LEU A 50 -7.37 3.08 7.12
N GLN A 51 -8.64 3.50 7.09
CA GLN A 51 -9.06 4.88 6.94
C GLN A 51 -10.10 5.18 8.02
N ASN A 52 -9.86 6.19 8.86
CA ASN A 52 -10.77 6.57 9.96
C ASN A 52 -11.20 5.35 10.80
N ASP A 53 -10.22 4.59 11.30
CA ASP A 53 -10.39 3.33 12.08
C ASP A 53 -11.11 2.17 11.36
N THR A 54 -11.49 2.35 10.09
CA THR A 54 -12.11 1.31 9.28
C THR A 54 -11.04 0.58 8.45
N VAL A 55 -10.95 -0.74 8.58
CA VAL A 55 -10.05 -1.55 7.75
C VAL A 55 -10.61 -1.66 6.34
N LEU A 56 -9.91 -1.07 5.38
CA LEU A 56 -10.28 -1.10 3.97
C LEU A 56 -9.63 -2.29 3.25
N PHE A 57 -8.36 -2.56 3.57
CA PHE A 57 -7.59 -3.59 2.89
C PHE A 57 -6.77 -4.42 3.85
N TYR A 58 -6.56 -5.67 3.46
CA TYR A 58 -5.66 -6.62 4.10
C TYR A 58 -4.58 -7.05 3.10
N ALA A 59 -3.33 -6.69 3.37
CA ALA A 59 -2.17 -7.08 2.58
C ALA A 59 -1.49 -8.28 3.25
N ALA A 60 -1.70 -9.46 2.68
CA ALA A 60 -1.06 -10.69 3.13
C ALA A 60 0.34 -10.79 2.53
N SER A 61 1.37 -11.04 3.36
CA SER A 61 2.75 -11.27 2.94
C SER A 61 3.05 -12.77 2.90
N TYR A 62 3.61 -13.24 1.80
CA TYR A 62 3.99 -14.64 1.58
C TYR A 62 5.46 -14.73 1.19
N ASN A 63 6.15 -15.77 1.65
CA ASN A 63 7.51 -16.10 1.22
C ASN A 63 7.55 -17.57 0.77
N LEU A 64 6.70 -17.88 -0.21
CA LEU A 64 6.50 -19.23 -0.74
C LEU A 64 6.73 -19.23 -2.25
N LYS A 65 7.22 -20.35 -2.75
CA LYS A 65 7.36 -20.54 -4.20
C LYS A 65 5.98 -20.53 -4.86
N ASP A 66 5.89 -19.94 -6.05
CA ASP A 66 4.68 -19.91 -6.89
C ASP A 66 3.49 -19.15 -6.27
N VAL A 67 3.72 -18.37 -5.21
CA VAL A 67 2.76 -17.45 -4.60
C VAL A 67 3.32 -16.03 -4.68
N SER A 68 2.46 -15.06 -4.99
CA SER A 68 2.85 -13.65 -4.99
C SER A 68 3.28 -13.19 -3.60
N ASP A 69 4.36 -12.41 -3.53
CA ASP A 69 4.97 -11.96 -2.27
C ASP A 69 4.01 -11.15 -1.42
N ILE A 70 3.14 -10.37 -2.06
CA ILE A 70 2.02 -9.68 -1.40
C ILE A 70 0.75 -9.92 -2.21
N ILE A 71 -0.35 -10.20 -1.52
CA ILE A 71 -1.69 -10.19 -2.10
C ILE A 71 -2.55 -9.23 -1.29
N LEU A 72 -3.17 -8.28 -1.97
CA LEU A 72 -4.08 -7.30 -1.39
C LEU A 72 -5.52 -7.78 -1.53
N TYR A 73 -6.23 -7.83 -0.39
CA TYR A 73 -7.64 -8.21 -0.30
C TYR A 73 -8.45 -7.01 0.17
N ALA A 74 -9.70 -6.91 -0.29
CA ALA A 74 -10.68 -5.98 0.27
C ALA A 74 -11.14 -6.48 1.65
N GLY A 75 -11.23 -5.59 2.64
CA GLY A 75 -11.67 -5.91 3.99
C GLY A 75 -10.53 -6.28 4.94
N TYR A 76 -10.89 -6.99 6.02
CA TYR A 76 -10.05 -7.14 7.20
C TYR A 76 -9.10 -8.36 7.19
N ASP A 77 -9.36 -9.35 6.32
CA ASP A 77 -8.62 -10.61 6.22
C ASP A 77 -8.47 -11.08 4.76
N SER A 78 -7.83 -12.25 4.57
CA SER A 78 -7.61 -12.86 3.25
C SER A 78 -8.84 -13.56 2.65
N LYS A 79 -10.02 -13.47 3.28
CA LYS A 79 -11.27 -14.05 2.76
C LYS A 79 -12.01 -13.10 1.83
N GLY A 80 -11.64 -11.82 1.83
CA GLY A 80 -12.22 -10.82 0.94
C GLY A 80 -11.83 -11.00 -0.53
N PRO A 81 -12.46 -10.24 -1.45
CA PRO A 81 -12.05 -10.18 -2.84
C PRO A 81 -10.59 -9.79 -3.00
N GLN A 82 -9.87 -10.51 -3.85
CA GLN A 82 -8.50 -10.14 -4.24
C GLN A 82 -8.53 -8.92 -5.17
N LEU A 83 -7.75 -7.90 -4.84
CA LEU A 83 -7.69 -6.64 -5.56
C LEU A 83 -6.39 -6.43 -6.32
N ALA A 84 -5.27 -6.90 -5.77
CA ALA A 84 -3.96 -6.71 -6.36
C ALA A 84 -2.96 -7.77 -5.89
N GLN A 85 -1.90 -7.93 -6.68
CA GLN A 85 -0.78 -8.81 -6.37
C GLN A 85 0.53 -8.08 -6.57
N LEU A 86 1.58 -8.48 -5.84
CA LEU A 86 2.93 -7.96 -6.01
C LEU A 86 3.96 -9.07 -5.89
N GLN A 87 4.98 -8.98 -6.73
CA GLN A 87 6.11 -9.89 -6.77
C GLN A 87 7.43 -9.12 -6.78
N LEU A 88 8.33 -9.53 -5.89
CA LEU A 88 9.72 -9.09 -5.85
C LEU A 88 10.49 -9.89 -6.90
N ILE A 89 11.16 -9.20 -7.82
CA ILE A 89 11.94 -9.88 -8.86
C ILE A 89 13.27 -10.35 -8.25
N PRO A 90 13.58 -11.66 -8.24
CA PRO A 90 14.80 -12.19 -7.64
C PRO A 90 16.06 -11.53 -8.20
N PHE A 91 17.06 -11.31 -7.34
CA PHE A 91 18.37 -10.73 -7.68
C PHE A 91 18.34 -9.32 -8.29
N THR A 92 17.19 -8.65 -8.29
CA THR A 92 17.06 -7.26 -8.74
C THR A 92 16.48 -6.38 -7.64
N LYS A 93 16.55 -5.06 -7.84
CA LYS A 93 15.81 -4.08 -7.04
C LYS A 93 14.46 -3.71 -7.69
N ASP A 94 14.07 -4.41 -8.75
CA ASP A 94 12.81 -4.18 -9.44
C ASP A 94 11.72 -5.02 -8.77
N LEU A 95 10.48 -4.56 -8.84
CA LEU A 95 9.32 -5.34 -8.41
C LEU A 95 8.23 -5.14 -9.44
N ARG A 96 7.25 -6.04 -9.46
CA ARG A 96 6.09 -5.91 -10.33
C ARG A 96 4.82 -6.03 -9.52
N PHE A 97 3.78 -5.34 -9.94
CA PHE A 97 2.46 -5.48 -9.34
C PHE A 97 1.41 -5.66 -10.44
N TYR A 98 0.27 -6.22 -10.05
CA TYR A 98 -0.90 -6.37 -10.89
C TYR A 98 -2.09 -5.85 -10.08
N ILE A 99 -2.91 -5.00 -10.70
CA ILE A 99 -4.16 -4.52 -10.11
C ILE A 99 -5.32 -5.17 -10.86
N GLY A 100 -6.11 -5.96 -10.13
CA GLY A 100 -7.27 -6.67 -10.63
C GLY A 100 -7.53 -7.99 -9.89
N GLY A 101 -8.59 -8.68 -10.29
CA GLY A 101 -9.09 -9.89 -9.61
C GLY A 101 -8.52 -11.22 -10.11
N LEU A 102 -7.60 -11.22 -11.09
CA LEU A 102 -7.02 -12.47 -11.60
C LEU A 102 -6.15 -13.13 -10.54
N LYS A 103 -6.36 -14.45 -10.34
CA LYS A 103 -5.50 -15.28 -9.47
C LYS A 103 -4.11 -15.51 -10.07
N HIS A 104 -4.03 -15.64 -11.39
CA HIS A 104 -2.79 -15.93 -12.11
C HIS A 104 -2.62 -14.96 -13.30
N PRO A 105 -2.21 -13.70 -13.06
CA PRO A 105 -1.92 -12.74 -14.12
C PRO A 105 -0.70 -13.18 -14.92
N VAL A 106 -0.71 -12.99 -16.23
CA VAL A 106 0.31 -13.49 -17.16
C VAL A 106 0.88 -12.36 -18.02
N GLY A 107 2.15 -12.52 -18.42
CA GLY A 107 2.80 -11.61 -19.39
C GLY A 107 2.62 -10.14 -19.04
N ASP A 108 1.96 -9.41 -19.95
CA ASP A 108 1.77 -7.96 -19.92
C ASP A 108 0.68 -7.48 -18.95
N ASP A 109 0.05 -8.38 -18.18
CA ASP A 109 -0.85 -7.98 -17.08
C ASP A 109 -0.09 -7.23 -15.97
N TRP A 110 1.21 -7.46 -15.84
CA TRP A 110 2.01 -6.93 -14.75
C TRP A 110 2.62 -5.56 -15.08
N ASP A 111 2.38 -4.59 -14.20
CA ASP A 111 3.09 -3.32 -14.19
C ASP A 111 4.44 -3.45 -13.48
N LEU A 112 5.47 -2.81 -14.04
CA LEU A 112 6.84 -2.89 -13.54
C LEU A 112 7.23 -1.63 -12.77
N VAL A 113 7.73 -1.82 -11.55
CA VAL A 113 8.39 -0.79 -10.74
C VAL A 113 9.90 -0.95 -10.87
N ARG A 114 10.50 -0.02 -11.60
CA ARG A 114 11.95 0.02 -11.89
C ARG A 114 12.69 0.76 -10.79
N CYS A 115 13.68 0.12 -10.18
CA CYS A 115 14.65 0.82 -9.36
C CYS A 115 15.66 1.53 -10.26
N ALA A 116 15.71 2.85 -10.19
CA ALA A 116 16.70 3.67 -10.86
C ALA A 116 17.54 4.44 -9.83
N GLU A 117 18.72 4.89 -10.25
CA GLU A 117 19.49 5.84 -9.47
C GLU A 117 18.99 7.26 -9.73
N SER A 118 18.80 8.04 -8.67
CA SER A 118 18.56 9.49 -8.81
C SER A 118 19.81 10.16 -9.40
N GLY A 119 19.66 10.83 -10.55
CA GLY A 119 20.75 11.49 -11.26
C GLY A 119 21.40 12.67 -10.52
N ASN A 120 22.63 12.98 -10.94
CA ASN A 120 23.51 14.14 -10.67
C ASN A 120 24.14 14.40 -9.28
N LYS A 121 23.84 13.64 -8.21
CA LYS A 121 24.56 13.82 -6.92
C LYS A 121 25.52 12.67 -6.64
N ILE A 122 26.81 12.93 -6.85
CA ILE A 122 27.93 11.97 -6.71
C ILE A 122 27.99 11.35 -5.30
N PHE A 123 27.53 12.05 -4.25
CA PHE A 123 27.74 11.64 -2.85
C PHE A 123 26.47 11.15 -2.11
N HIS A 124 25.28 11.28 -2.70
CA HIS A 124 24.01 10.94 -2.03
C HIS A 124 22.97 10.34 -3.00
N ARG A 125 23.32 9.26 -3.70
CA ARG A 125 22.38 8.54 -4.57
C ARG A 125 21.41 7.72 -3.72
N SER A 126 20.21 8.25 -3.50
CA SER A 126 19.10 7.44 -3.00
C SER A 126 18.41 6.77 -4.19
N PRO A 127 18.13 5.45 -4.13
CA PRO A 127 17.37 4.79 -5.19
C PRO A 127 15.97 5.37 -5.27
N ILE A 128 15.47 5.51 -6.49
CA ILE A 128 14.09 5.88 -6.80
C ILE A 128 13.41 4.68 -7.46
N HIS A 129 12.11 4.52 -7.20
CA HIS A 129 11.34 3.38 -7.67
C HIS A 129 10.22 3.90 -8.56
N ARG A 130 10.46 3.86 -9.87
CA ARG A 130 9.63 4.46 -10.92
C ARG A 130 8.58 3.47 -11.41
N PHE A 131 7.37 3.96 -11.64
CA PHE A 131 6.29 3.19 -12.23
C PHE A 131 5.32 4.10 -12.96
N GLU A 132 4.52 3.51 -13.81
CA GLU A 132 3.47 4.21 -14.55
C GLU A 132 2.12 3.72 -14.05
N SER A 133 1.14 4.62 -14.01
CA SER A 133 -0.25 4.28 -13.72
C SER A 133 -1.18 5.03 -14.67
N TYR A 134 -2.43 4.61 -14.72
CA TYR A 134 -3.47 5.27 -15.48
C TYR A 134 -4.58 5.75 -14.55
N SER A 135 -4.88 7.03 -14.62
CA SER A 135 -6.06 7.63 -13.97
C SER A 135 -7.07 8.07 -15.02
N LEU A 136 -8.34 8.21 -14.61
CA LEU A 136 -9.36 8.82 -15.45
C LEU A 136 -9.38 10.32 -15.17
N GLY A 137 -9.12 11.13 -16.20
CA GLY A 137 -9.27 12.56 -16.13
C GLY A 137 -10.74 13.00 -16.08
N PRO A 138 -11.01 14.29 -15.83
CA PRO A 138 -12.38 14.83 -15.72
C PRO A 138 -13.27 14.57 -16.95
N ASN A 139 -12.65 14.42 -18.12
CA ASN A 139 -13.33 14.18 -19.39
C ASN A 139 -13.43 12.68 -19.74
N GLY A 140 -13.14 11.78 -18.79
CA GLY A 140 -13.07 10.33 -19.01
C GLY A 140 -11.85 9.86 -19.81
N GLN A 141 -10.94 10.76 -20.18
CA GLN A 141 -9.70 10.43 -20.87
C GLN A 141 -8.72 9.74 -19.91
N ARG A 142 -8.04 8.69 -20.38
CA ARG A 142 -6.97 8.06 -19.61
C ARG A 142 -5.75 8.98 -19.55
N VAL A 143 -5.40 9.42 -18.35
CA VAL A 143 -4.18 10.17 -18.08
C VAL A 143 -3.14 9.19 -17.58
N LYS A 144 -1.98 9.19 -18.25
CA LYS A 144 -0.84 8.37 -17.84
C LYS A 144 -0.01 9.15 -16.83
N GLU A 145 0.06 8.64 -15.61
CA GLU A 145 0.84 9.21 -14.52
C GLU A 145 2.19 8.50 -14.44
N LYS A 146 3.26 9.28 -14.40
CA LYS A 146 4.62 8.77 -14.18
C LYS A 146 5.03 9.12 -12.78
N LEU A 147 5.14 8.12 -11.92
CA LEU A 147 5.30 8.32 -10.49
C LEU A 147 6.57 7.62 -10.02
N HIS A 148 7.21 8.16 -8.98
CA HIS A 148 8.28 7.44 -8.31
C HIS A 148 8.28 7.62 -6.80
N TRP A 149 8.53 6.52 -6.10
CA TRP A 149 8.82 6.54 -4.68
C TRP A 149 10.31 6.78 -4.45
N GLN A 150 10.64 7.70 -3.57
CA GLN A 150 12.01 7.94 -3.11
C GLN A 150 12.05 8.22 -1.63
N LYS A 151 13.19 7.95 -1.00
CA LYS A 151 13.37 8.30 0.42
C LYS A 151 13.27 9.80 0.63
N THR A 152 12.74 10.19 1.78
CA THR A 152 12.67 11.59 2.21
C THR A 152 13.10 11.74 3.66
N HIS A 153 13.76 12.85 3.96
CA HIS A 153 14.07 13.31 5.32
C HIS A 153 13.52 14.72 5.56
N ASP A 154 12.60 15.16 4.69
CA ASP A 154 12.02 16.49 4.77
C ASP A 154 11.00 16.56 5.92
N ARG A 155 11.38 17.30 6.97
CA ARG A 155 10.54 17.52 8.15
C ARG A 155 9.24 18.23 7.81
N LYS A 156 9.19 19.04 6.75
CA LYS A 156 7.95 19.71 6.30
C LYS A 156 6.89 18.71 5.85
N LEU A 157 7.32 17.54 5.37
CA LEU A 157 6.44 16.44 4.97
C LEU A 157 6.07 15.52 6.14
N GLY A 158 6.58 15.79 7.35
CA GLY A 158 6.43 14.93 8.53
C GLY A 158 7.49 13.85 8.66
N ALA A 159 8.46 13.81 7.74
CA ALA A 159 9.53 12.81 7.78
C ALA A 159 10.56 13.11 8.87
N SER A 160 11.14 12.05 9.42
CA SER A 160 12.21 12.10 10.39
C SER A 160 13.57 11.97 9.72
N LYS A 161 14.57 12.73 10.21
CA LYS A 161 15.97 12.56 9.79
C LYS A 161 16.53 11.18 10.16
N LEU A 162 15.95 10.53 11.18
CA LEU A 162 16.40 9.24 11.68
C LEU A 162 15.62 8.07 11.06
N SER A 163 14.46 8.33 10.46
CA SER A 163 13.71 7.27 9.79
C SER A 163 14.46 6.81 8.56
N ARG A 164 14.64 5.50 8.45
CA ARG A 164 15.24 4.86 7.26
C ARG A 164 14.18 4.49 6.22
N SER A 165 12.91 4.72 6.54
CA SER A 165 11.75 4.16 5.83
C SER A 165 10.70 5.21 5.50
N ASP A 166 11.02 6.50 5.59
CA ASP A 166 10.12 7.56 5.13
C ASP A 166 10.29 7.75 3.62
N TYR A 167 9.17 7.79 2.91
CA TYR A 167 9.14 7.91 1.46
C TYR A 167 8.24 9.05 1.02
N LYS A 168 8.58 9.67 -0.10
CA LYS A 168 7.69 10.58 -0.84
C LYS A 168 7.44 10.03 -2.23
N LEU A 169 6.21 10.17 -2.69
CA LEU A 169 5.78 9.89 -4.04
C LEU A 169 5.80 11.19 -4.82
N VAL A 170 6.46 11.16 -5.97
CA VAL A 170 6.67 12.34 -6.81
C VAL A 170 6.15 12.05 -8.20
N ASP A 171 5.42 13.00 -8.77
CA ASP A 171 5.07 13.02 -10.18
C ASP A 171 6.30 13.44 -11.00
N GLU A 172 6.74 12.61 -11.94
CA GLU A 172 7.97 12.85 -12.71
C GLU A 172 7.87 14.02 -13.68
N ILE A 173 6.67 14.39 -14.11
CA ILE A 173 6.47 15.44 -15.12
C ILE A 173 6.45 16.79 -14.44
N THR A 174 5.74 16.90 -13.32
CA THR A 174 5.54 18.16 -12.59
C THR A 174 6.55 18.35 -11.45
N GLU A 175 7.29 17.30 -11.09
CA GLU A 175 8.17 17.24 -9.92
C GLU A 175 7.46 17.48 -8.58
N GLU A 176 6.12 17.46 -8.57
CA GLU A 176 5.31 17.68 -7.39
C GLU A 176 5.27 16.45 -6.48
N VAL A 177 5.28 16.67 -5.16
CA VAL A 177 5.04 15.60 -4.18
C VAL A 177 3.54 15.32 -4.10
N VAL A 178 3.13 14.13 -4.53
CA VAL A 178 1.72 13.74 -4.58
C VAL A 178 1.27 12.90 -3.39
N ALA A 179 2.20 12.18 -2.74
CA ALA A 179 1.94 11.45 -1.49
C ALA A 179 3.19 11.32 -0.63
N VAL A 180 3.02 11.03 0.65
CA VAL A 180 4.10 10.82 1.61
C VAL A 180 3.76 9.65 2.52
N TYR A 181 4.70 8.73 2.69
CA TYR A 181 4.66 7.71 3.73
C TYR A 181 5.63 8.08 4.86
N VAL A 182 5.12 8.09 6.08
CA VAL A 182 5.90 8.33 7.31
C VAL A 182 5.87 7.08 8.16
N ASP A 183 7.03 6.52 8.45
CA ASP A 183 7.20 5.36 9.30
C ASP A 183 6.97 5.74 10.76
N CYS A 184 6.07 5.03 11.43
CA CYS A 184 5.73 5.23 12.84
C CYS A 184 6.23 4.07 13.72
N SER A 185 6.98 3.10 13.18
CA SER A 185 7.33 1.88 13.91
C SER A 185 8.25 2.03 15.11
N MET A 186 8.79 3.24 15.35
CA MET A 186 9.51 3.57 16.57
C MET A 186 8.56 3.91 17.73
N ARG A 187 7.26 4.11 17.45
CA ARG A 187 6.22 4.33 18.46
C ARG A 187 5.72 2.97 18.96
N LEU A 188 5.39 2.88 20.25
CA LEU A 188 4.76 1.68 20.79
C LEU A 188 3.37 1.50 20.13
N GLY A 189 3.10 0.30 19.61
CA GLY A 189 1.80 -0.06 19.04
C GLY A 189 1.90 -0.94 17.79
N THR A 190 0.76 -1.18 17.17
CA THR A 190 0.62 -1.94 15.92
C THR A 190 0.81 -1.08 14.67
N GLN A 191 0.75 0.25 14.81
CA GLN A 191 0.86 1.19 13.70
C GLN A 191 2.28 1.17 13.13
N LYS A 192 2.40 0.75 11.87
CA LYS A 192 3.66 0.75 11.13
C LYS A 192 3.97 2.12 10.56
N GLY A 193 2.97 2.83 10.06
CA GLY A 193 3.15 4.15 9.45
C GLY A 193 1.85 4.68 8.85
N THR A 194 1.96 5.83 8.20
CA THR A 194 0.82 6.53 7.60
C THR A 194 1.21 6.99 6.20
N ILE A 195 0.37 6.68 5.22
CA ILE A 195 0.45 7.26 3.87
C ILE A 195 -0.59 8.39 3.78
N ARG A 196 -0.14 9.58 3.37
CA ARG A 196 -1.00 10.74 3.15
C ARG A 196 -0.82 11.22 1.72
N TYR A 197 -1.91 11.27 0.97
CA TYR A 197 -1.93 11.90 -0.33
C TYR A 197 -2.00 13.42 -0.12
N VAL A 198 -1.15 14.16 -0.83
CA VAL A 198 -1.12 15.63 -0.83
C VAL A 198 -1.95 16.15 -2.00
N LYS A 199 -2.07 15.34 -3.06
CA LYS A 199 -2.87 15.56 -4.25
C LYS A 199 -3.73 14.33 -4.48
N LYS A 200 -5.01 14.51 -4.75
CA LYS A 200 -5.91 13.40 -5.10
C LYS A 200 -5.45 12.78 -6.42
N LEU A 201 -5.23 11.47 -6.43
CA LEU A 201 -4.93 10.71 -7.65
C LEU A 201 -6.18 9.92 -8.05
N GLY A 202 -6.17 9.32 -9.24
CA GLY A 202 -7.20 8.33 -9.58
C GLY A 202 -7.06 7.08 -8.71
N GLU A 203 -8.17 6.40 -8.38
CA GLU A 203 -8.18 5.23 -7.48
C GLU A 203 -7.16 4.14 -7.88
N MET A 204 -7.03 3.87 -9.18
CA MET A 204 -6.05 2.92 -9.72
C MET A 204 -4.60 3.38 -9.48
N ALA A 205 -4.33 4.69 -9.57
CA ALA A 205 -3.02 5.25 -9.28
C ALA A 205 -2.72 5.30 -7.78
N GLU A 206 -3.72 5.57 -6.94
CA GLU A 206 -3.59 5.45 -5.49
C GLU A 206 -3.24 4.00 -5.11
N MET A 207 -3.94 3.02 -5.70
CA MET A 207 -3.68 1.60 -5.47
C MET A 207 -2.31 1.16 -6.01
N ALA A 208 -1.89 1.62 -7.20
CA ALA A 208 -0.56 1.37 -7.74
C ALA A 208 0.54 1.92 -6.83
N ALA A 209 0.35 3.15 -6.33
CA ALA A 209 1.25 3.78 -5.39
C ALA A 209 1.34 3.00 -4.06
N LEU A 210 0.20 2.54 -3.53
CA LEU A 210 0.14 1.72 -2.33
C LEU A 210 0.85 0.38 -2.54
N MET A 211 0.58 -0.33 -3.64
CA MET A 211 1.23 -1.60 -3.95
C MET A 211 2.74 -1.44 -4.09
N ALA A 212 3.20 -0.44 -4.85
CA ALA A 212 4.62 -0.14 -4.97
C ALA A 212 5.27 0.12 -3.60
N LEU A 213 4.63 0.93 -2.74
CA LEU A 213 5.11 1.20 -1.38
C LEU A 213 5.18 -0.08 -0.53
N LEU A 214 4.13 -0.89 -0.52
CA LEU A 214 4.09 -2.17 0.22
C LEU A 214 5.24 -3.09 -0.22
N GLY A 215 5.56 -3.14 -1.51
CA GLY A 215 6.71 -3.86 -2.02
C GLY A 215 8.06 -3.35 -1.50
N LEU A 216 8.23 -2.03 -1.39
CA LEU A 216 9.43 -1.44 -0.80
C LEU A 216 9.56 -1.79 0.68
N LEU A 217 8.45 -1.72 1.43
CA LEU A 217 8.42 -2.05 2.85
C LEU A 217 8.72 -3.54 3.08
N GLU A 218 8.10 -4.42 2.30
CA GLU A 218 8.32 -5.87 2.37
C GLU A 218 9.75 -6.24 2.02
N ARG A 219 10.32 -5.65 0.97
CA ARG A 219 11.74 -5.84 0.63
C ARG A 219 12.64 -5.40 1.79
N SER A 220 12.38 -4.23 2.37
CA SER A 220 13.16 -3.75 3.52
C SER A 220 13.04 -4.70 4.71
N ARG A 221 11.83 -5.21 4.98
CA ARG A 221 11.56 -6.19 6.04
C ARG A 221 12.37 -7.47 5.85
N ARG A 222 12.34 -8.06 4.65
CA ARG A 222 13.12 -9.27 4.31
C ARG A 222 14.62 -9.03 4.41
N HIS A 223 15.09 -7.89 3.93
CA HIS A 223 16.50 -7.53 4.05
C HIS A 223 16.93 -7.40 5.51
N SER A 224 16.14 -6.74 6.37
CA SER A 224 16.42 -6.65 7.80
C SER A 224 16.42 -7.99 8.52
N GLN A 225 15.58 -8.94 8.10
CA GLN A 225 15.55 -10.30 8.67
C GLN A 225 16.72 -11.17 8.20
N ALA A 226 17.24 -10.92 6.99
CA ALA A 226 18.38 -11.64 6.44
C ALA A 226 19.73 -11.21 7.03
N ILE A 227 19.82 -10.04 7.67
CA ILE A 227 21.03 -9.60 8.38
C ILE A 227 20.99 -10.23 9.78
N PRO A 228 21.88 -11.17 10.12
CA PRO A 228 21.95 -11.71 11.47
C PRO A 228 22.34 -10.60 12.45
N THR A 229 21.62 -10.54 13.58
CA THR A 229 21.79 -9.57 14.67
C THR A 229 23.10 -9.75 15.47
N SER A 230 24.17 -10.22 14.84
CA SER A 230 25.45 -10.58 15.48
C SER A 230 26.55 -9.52 15.32
N TYR A 231 26.27 -8.37 14.71
CA TYR A 231 27.23 -7.27 14.56
C TYR A 231 26.63 -5.92 15.00
N VAL A 232 26.27 -5.81 16.28
CA VAL A 232 26.20 -4.52 16.98
C VAL A 232 26.78 -4.76 18.37
N ARG A 233 28.06 -4.44 18.53
CA ARG A 233 28.73 -4.24 19.83
C ARG A 233 29.05 -2.76 19.95
#